data_AF-A0A2S2R3N8-F1
#
_entry.id   AF-A0A2S2R3N8-F1
#
_cell.length_a   1.000
_cell.length_b   1.000
_cell.length_c   1.000
_cell.angle_alpha   90.00
_cell.angle_beta   90.00
_cell.angle_gamma   90.00
#
_symmetry.space_group_name_H-M   'P 1'
#
loop_
_entity.id
_entity.type
_entity.pdbx_description
1 polymer ?
#
loop_
_entity_poly.entity_id
_entity_poly.type
_entity_poly.pdbx_seq_one_letter_code
_entity_poly.pdbx_strand_id
1 'polypeptide(L)'
;MVATVVPSSDASAGLSACAENVEGTITSLMALPFTPTKTPEDDYAEKIIITMTCLHELNVRGKFQHIKNLLNSHERMVWFAKFLVTHHVSRVRSNHGFYSRLMQYVGSDFLNGLILSETYRAI
;
A
#
# COMPACT_ATOMS: atom_id res chain seq x y z
N MET A 1 29.93 2.11 -48.58
CA MET A 1 29.28 1.37 -47.48
C MET A 1 29.27 2.26 -46.27
N VAL A 2 28.10 2.72 -45.82
CA VAL A 2 27.96 3.63 -44.67
C VAL A 2 27.62 2.79 -43.44
N ALA A 3 28.44 2.84 -42.40
CA ALA A 3 28.19 2.18 -41.13
C ALA A 3 27.27 3.05 -40.27
N THR A 4 26.05 2.57 -40.05
CA THR A 4 25.09 3.20 -39.15
C THR A 4 25.46 2.87 -37.71
N VAL A 5 25.86 3.88 -36.93
CA VAL A 5 26.12 3.73 -35.49
C VAL A 5 24.78 3.77 -34.75
N VAL A 6 24.43 2.67 -34.07
CA VAL A 6 23.29 2.59 -33.16
C VAL A 6 23.72 3.22 -31.83
N PRO A 7 22.95 4.16 -31.25
CA PRO A 7 23.24 4.63 -29.90
C PRO A 7 22.75 3.57 -28.91
N SER A 8 23.69 2.93 -28.23
CA SER A 8 23.45 2.13 -27.03
C SER A 8 22.95 3.04 -25.92
N SER A 9 21.64 3.00 -25.66
CA SER A 9 20.98 3.70 -24.56
C SER A 9 21.46 3.15 -23.23
N ASP A 10 22.12 3.99 -22.43
CA ASP A 10 22.49 3.74 -21.04
C ASP A 10 21.23 3.50 -20.19
N ALA A 11 20.83 2.23 -20.08
CA ALA A 11 19.74 1.78 -19.21
C ALA A 11 20.15 1.67 -17.73
N SER A 12 21.40 1.98 -17.40
CA SER A 12 21.98 1.82 -16.06
C SER A 12 21.65 2.99 -15.10
N ALA A 13 21.35 4.19 -15.63
CA ALA A 13 21.07 5.37 -14.82
C ALA A 13 19.67 5.36 -14.18
N GLY A 14 18.71 4.61 -14.75
CA GLY A 14 17.33 4.56 -14.26
C GLY A 14 17.11 3.65 -13.05
N LEU A 15 18.04 2.74 -12.76
CA LEU A 15 17.92 1.78 -11.66
C LEU A 15 18.37 2.36 -10.31
N SER A 16 19.26 3.36 -10.31
CA SER A 16 19.73 4.01 -9.08
C SER A 16 18.65 4.88 -8.41
N ALA A 17 17.81 5.54 -9.22
CA ALA A 17 16.76 6.44 -8.71
C ALA A 17 15.60 5.72 -8.01
N CYS A 18 15.44 4.40 -8.22
CA CYS A 18 14.42 3.60 -7.57
C CYS A 18 14.86 3.01 -6.22
N ALA A 19 16.17 2.95 -5.97
CA ALA A 19 16.74 2.38 -4.74
C ALA A 19 16.76 3.40 -3.57
N GLU A 20 16.82 4.70 -3.86
CA GLU A 20 17.06 5.75 -2.86
C GLU A 20 15.86 6.09 -1.94
N ASN A 21 14.68 5.49 -2.13
CA ASN A 21 13.50 5.81 -1.31
C ASN A 21 12.98 4.67 -0.42
N VAL A 22 13.62 3.50 -0.46
CA VAL A 22 13.24 2.38 0.42
C VAL A 22 13.61 2.71 1.86
N GLU A 23 14.78 3.30 2.08
CA GLU A 23 15.29 3.64 3.40
C GLU A 23 14.43 4.72 4.07
N GLY A 24 14.06 5.79 3.35
CA GLY A 24 13.14 6.81 3.84
C GLY A 24 11.75 6.27 4.20
N THR A 25 11.26 5.28 3.44
CA THR A 25 9.98 4.61 3.73
C THR A 25 10.09 3.76 5.01
N ILE A 26 11.17 3.00 5.18
CA ILE A 26 11.42 2.20 6.38
C ILE A 26 11.57 3.09 7.61
N THR A 27 12.37 4.15 7.54
CA THR A 27 12.55 5.11 8.64
C THR A 27 11.24 5.79 9.01
N SER A 28 10.41 6.15 8.02
CA SER A 28 9.09 6.74 8.27
C SER A 28 8.09 5.77 8.89
N LEU A 29 8.20 4.46 8.61
CA LEU A 29 7.38 3.42 9.25
C LEU A 29 7.82 3.19 10.69
N MET A 30 9.13 3.19 10.96
CA MET A 30 9.72 2.98 12.28
C MET A 30 9.52 4.18 13.23
N ALA A 31 9.32 5.39 12.69
CA ALA A 31 9.08 6.61 13.48
C ALA A 31 7.64 6.75 13.99
N LEU A 32 6.73 5.84 13.62
CA LEU A 32 5.35 5.86 14.11
C LEU A 32 5.29 5.24 15.52
N PRO A 33 4.65 5.89 16.50
CA PRO A 33 4.46 5.31 17.82
C PRO A 33 3.45 4.16 17.70
N PHE A 34 3.96 2.96 17.44
CA PHE A 34 3.20 1.72 17.46
C PHE A 34 3.42 1.09 18.83
N THR A 35 2.42 1.17 19.71
CA THR A 35 2.35 0.34 20.92
C THR A 35 1.54 -0.90 20.56
N PRO A 36 2.17 -2.06 20.30
CA PRO A 36 1.43 -3.26 20.02
C PRO A 36 0.87 -3.79 21.33
N THR A 37 -0.39 -3.53 21.61
CA THR A 37 -1.15 -4.24 22.64
C THR A 37 -1.43 -5.65 22.11
N LYS A 38 -0.46 -6.54 22.34
CA LYS A 38 -0.39 -7.86 21.73
C LYS A 38 -1.30 -8.85 22.47
N THR A 39 -2.43 -9.22 21.86
CA THR A 39 -3.07 -10.53 22.05
C THR A 39 -2.78 -11.39 20.82
N PRO A 40 -2.35 -12.66 20.96
CA PRO A 40 -1.87 -13.48 19.84
C PRO A 40 -2.91 -13.85 18.77
N GLU A 41 -4.20 -13.64 19.03
CA GLU A 41 -5.28 -14.12 18.15
C GLU A 41 -5.59 -13.21 16.96
N ASP A 42 -5.10 -11.97 16.94
CA ASP A 42 -5.50 -11.04 15.88
C ASP A 42 -4.38 -10.23 15.22
N ASP A 43 -3.41 -10.96 14.68
CA ASP A 43 -2.29 -10.42 13.88
C ASP A 43 -2.72 -9.94 12.46
N TYR A 44 -4.00 -9.64 12.24
CA TYR A 44 -4.49 -9.22 10.93
C TYR A 44 -3.88 -7.88 10.50
N ALA A 45 -3.63 -6.98 11.45
CA ALA A 45 -3.07 -5.66 11.19
C ALA A 45 -1.66 -5.77 10.59
N GLU A 46 -0.78 -6.56 11.21
CA GLU A 46 0.58 -6.79 10.71
C GLU A 46 0.55 -7.45 9.33
N LYS A 47 -0.31 -8.47 9.15
CA LYS A 47 -0.48 -9.16 7.86
C LYS A 47 -0.95 -8.24 6.75
N ILE A 48 -1.86 -7.31 7.04
CA ILE A 48 -2.31 -6.30 6.07
C ILE A 48 -1.17 -5.34 5.75
N ILE A 49 -0.43 -4.83 6.75
CA ILE A 49 0.70 -3.92 6.56
C ILE A 49 1.77 -4.54 5.66
N ILE A 50 2.18 -5.78 5.95
CA ILE A 50 3.14 -6.53 5.13
C ILE A 50 2.58 -6.71 3.71
N THR A 51 1.30 -7.09 3.60
CA THR A 51 0.67 -7.32 2.29
C THR A 51 0.64 -6.06 1.43
N MET A 52 0.29 -4.92 2.02
CA MET A 52 0.26 -3.62 1.35
C MET A 52 1.65 -3.15 0.92
N THR A 53 2.68 -3.47 1.71
CA THR A 53 4.09 -3.14 1.41
C THR A 53 4.63 -3.97 0.25
N CYS A 54 4.16 -5.20 0.08
CA CYS A 54 4.62 -6.12 -0.96
C CYS A 54 3.71 -6.14 -2.21
N LEU A 55 2.90 -5.10 -2.45
CA LEU A 55 2.05 -5.01 -3.64
C LEU A 55 2.90 -4.83 -4.91
N HIS A 56 2.63 -5.67 -5.90
CA HIS A 56 3.26 -5.61 -7.22
C HIS A 56 2.25 -6.04 -8.28
N GLU A 57 2.36 -5.53 -9.52
CA GLU A 57 1.41 -5.82 -10.61
C GLU A 57 1.18 -7.34 -10.81
N LEU A 58 2.25 -8.13 -10.72
CA LEU A 58 2.21 -9.58 -10.89
C LEU A 58 1.47 -10.33 -9.77
N ASN A 59 1.37 -9.75 -8.57
CA ASN A 59 0.80 -10.41 -7.39
C ASN A 59 -0.48 -9.74 -6.85
N VAL A 60 -0.90 -8.62 -7.47
CA VAL A 60 -1.90 -7.70 -6.93
C VAL A 60 -3.22 -8.39 -6.60
N ARG A 61 -3.72 -9.26 -7.50
CA ARG A 61 -4.99 -9.97 -7.30
C ARG A 61 -4.96 -10.91 -6.10
N GLY A 62 -3.88 -11.66 -5.93
CA GLY A 62 -3.71 -12.57 -4.79
C GLY A 62 -3.60 -11.81 -3.46
N LYS A 63 -2.88 -10.69 -3.46
CA LYS A 63 -2.76 -9.82 -2.29
C LYS A 63 -4.09 -9.15 -1.92
N PHE A 64 -4.87 -8.69 -2.91
CA PHE A 64 -6.20 -8.14 -2.67
C PHE A 64 -7.16 -9.17 -2.08
N GLN A 65 -7.13 -10.41 -2.59
CA GLN A 65 -7.92 -11.50 -2.01
C GLN A 65 -7.50 -11.78 -0.56
N HIS A 66 -6.21 -11.77 -0.28
CA HIS A 66 -5.71 -11.95 1.09
C HIS A 66 -6.21 -10.85 2.04
N ILE A 67 -6.13 -9.58 1.63
CA ILE A 67 -6.67 -8.46 2.41
C ILE A 67 -8.17 -8.66 2.64
N LYS A 68 -8.94 -8.96 1.58
CA LYS A 68 -10.39 -9.18 1.68
C LYS A 68 -10.75 -10.25 2.71
N ASN A 69 -10.00 -11.35 2.76
CA ASN A 69 -10.22 -12.42 3.72
C ASN A 69 -9.89 -12.01 5.17
N LEU A 70 -8.96 -11.08 5.37
CA LEU A 70 -8.61 -10.56 6.69
C LEU A 70 -9.62 -9.53 7.20
N LEU A 71 -10.28 -8.80 6.29
CA LEU A 71 -11.35 -7.84 6.59
C LEU A 71 -12.71 -8.55 6.77
N ASN A 72 -12.74 -9.55 7.64
CA ASN A 72 -13.91 -10.41 7.87
C ASN A 72 -14.85 -9.90 9.00
N SER A 73 -14.53 -8.78 9.63
CA SER A 73 -15.35 -8.19 10.69
C SER A 73 -15.44 -6.67 10.55
N HIS A 74 -16.49 -6.09 11.14
CA HIS A 74 -16.71 -4.66 11.16
C HIS A 74 -15.52 -3.90 11.76
N GLU A 75 -15.02 -4.34 12.92
CA GLU A 75 -13.91 -3.69 13.62
C GLU A 75 -12.63 -3.63 12.76
N ARG A 76 -12.33 -4.71 12.03
CA ARG A 76 -11.17 -4.77 11.13
C ARG A 76 -11.34 -3.86 9.91
N MET A 77 -12.56 -3.75 9.38
CA MET A 77 -12.87 -2.81 8.29
C MET A 77 -12.72 -1.34 8.76
N VAL A 78 -13.18 -1.01 9.96
CA VAL A 78 -13.01 0.32 10.57
C VAL A 78 -11.54 0.65 10.77
N TRP A 79 -10.77 -0.29 11.35
CA TRP A 79 -9.34 -0.13 11.53
C TRP A 79 -8.63 0.08 10.18
N PHE A 80 -8.95 -0.75 9.19
CA PHE A 80 -8.34 -0.69 7.86
C PHE A 80 -8.64 0.63 7.15
N ALA A 81 -9.87 1.14 7.24
CA ALA A 81 -10.24 2.43 6.65
C ALA A 81 -9.39 3.57 7.23
N LYS A 82 -9.26 3.61 8.56
CA LYS A 82 -8.42 4.61 9.26
C LYS A 82 -6.96 4.46 8.89
N PHE A 83 -6.44 3.23 8.87
CA PHE A 83 -5.05 2.93 8.51
C PHE A 83 -4.73 3.38 7.07
N LEU A 84 -5.56 3.00 6.10
CA LEU A 84 -5.36 3.29 4.68
C LEU A 84 -5.30 4.80 4.43
N VAL A 85 -6.23 5.56 4.99
CA VAL A 85 -6.27 7.02 4.83
C VAL A 85 -5.09 7.68 5.51
N THR A 86 -4.83 7.33 6.77
CA THR A 86 -3.82 8.01 7.61
C THR A 86 -2.39 7.75 7.15
N HIS A 87 -2.09 6.53 6.66
CA HIS A 87 -0.71 6.11 6.40
C HIS A 87 -0.36 5.93 4.92
N HIS A 88 -1.32 5.61 4.05
CA HIS A 88 -1.04 5.27 2.66
C HIS A 88 -1.54 6.33 1.68
N VAL A 89 -2.82 6.72 1.75
CA VAL A 89 -3.38 7.70 0.81
C VAL A 89 -2.76 9.08 1.01
N SER A 90 -2.57 9.51 2.27
CA SER A 90 -2.00 10.82 2.60
C SER A 90 -0.50 10.95 2.30
N ARG A 91 0.26 9.84 2.35
CA ARG A 91 1.74 9.85 2.31
C ARG A 91 2.34 9.27 1.03
N VAL A 92 1.68 8.32 0.37
CA VAL A 92 2.26 7.54 -0.75
C VAL A 92 1.46 7.75 -2.03
N ARG A 93 1.64 8.91 -2.66
CA ARG A 93 0.92 9.31 -3.89
C ARG A 93 1.17 8.38 -5.07
N SER A 94 2.38 7.83 -5.18
CA SER A 94 2.77 6.90 -6.25
C SER A 94 1.91 5.62 -6.28
N ASN A 95 1.29 5.25 -5.15
CA ASN A 95 0.51 4.01 -5.03
C ASN A 95 -1.01 4.23 -5.11
N HIS A 96 -1.47 5.46 -5.41
CA HIS A 96 -2.91 5.76 -5.52
C HIS A 96 -3.62 4.88 -6.56
N GLY A 97 -2.95 4.52 -7.66
CA GLY A 97 -3.48 3.58 -8.66
C GLY A 97 -3.68 2.16 -8.11
N PHE A 98 -2.84 1.69 -7.19
CA PHE A 98 -3.05 0.42 -6.49
C PHE A 98 -4.18 0.52 -5.48
N TYR A 99 -4.28 1.63 -4.73
CA TYR A 99 -5.35 1.83 -3.74
C TYR A 99 -6.72 1.94 -4.39
N SER A 100 -6.82 2.63 -5.53
CA SER A 100 -8.08 2.70 -6.30
C SER A 100 -8.52 1.30 -6.77
N ARG A 101 -7.60 0.51 -7.32
CA ARG A 101 -7.89 -0.89 -7.72
C ARG A 101 -8.22 -1.78 -6.51
N LEU A 102 -7.58 -1.56 -5.37
CA LEU A 102 -7.88 -2.26 -4.12
C LEU A 102 -9.33 -1.97 -3.69
N MET A 103 -9.75 -0.71 -3.74
CA MET A 103 -11.12 -0.29 -3.41
C MET A 103 -12.16 -0.88 -4.36
N GLN A 104 -11.85 -1.01 -5.65
CA GLN A 104 -12.75 -1.66 -6.60
C GLN A 104 -12.92 -3.17 -6.31
N TYR A 105 -11.89 -3.84 -5.78
CA TYR A 105 -11.90 -5.29 -5.59
C TYR A 105 -12.37 -5.73 -4.20
N VAL A 106 -11.87 -5.04 -3.17
CA VAL A 106 -12.11 -5.34 -1.76
C VAL A 106 -13.28 -4.53 -1.21
N GLY A 107 -13.54 -3.36 -1.78
CA GLY A 107 -14.58 -2.44 -1.33
C GLY A 107 -15.95 -3.10 -1.27
N SER A 108 -16.67 -2.73 -0.23
CA SER A 108 -18.12 -2.88 -0.09
C SER A 108 -18.70 -1.49 0.14
N ASP A 109 -19.99 -1.28 -0.07
CA ASP A 109 -20.62 0.04 0.19
C ASP A 109 -20.31 0.54 1.60
N PHE A 110 -20.30 -0.38 2.57
CA PHE A 110 -19.92 -0.11 3.94
C PHE A 110 -18.45 0.33 4.09
N LEU A 111 -17.49 -0.45 3.58
CA LEU A 111 -16.07 -0.10 3.69
C LEU A 111 -15.72 1.18 2.91
N ASN A 112 -16.35 1.38 1.76
CA ASN A 112 -16.21 2.59 0.94
C ASN A 112 -16.72 3.81 1.70
N GLY A 113 -17.86 3.69 2.38
CA GLY A 113 -18.40 4.75 3.25
C GLY A 113 -17.48 5.10 4.41
N LEU A 114 -16.88 4.10 5.06
CA LEU A 114 -15.89 4.31 6.12
C LEU A 114 -14.67 5.07 5.60
N ILE A 115 -14.11 4.66 4.47
CA ILE A 115 -12.92 5.29 3.89
C ILE A 115 -13.20 6.73 3.45
N LEU A 116 -14.38 6.98 2.91
CA LEU A 116 -14.81 8.33 2.56
C LEU A 116 -14.92 9.22 3.81
N SER A 117 -15.56 8.72 4.87
CA SER A 117 -15.68 9.42 6.15
C SER A 117 -14.31 9.73 6.78
N GLU A 118 -13.40 8.75 6.78
CA GLU A 118 -12.04 8.92 7.31
C GLU A 118 -11.23 9.92 6.47
N THR A 119 -11.44 9.93 5.15
CA THR A 119 -10.81 10.89 4.23
C THR A 119 -11.26 12.31 4.53
N TYR A 120 -12.58 12.54 4.68
CA TYR A 120 -13.10 13.86 5.04
C TYR A 120 -12.62 14.35 6.40
N ARG A 121 -12.46 13.44 7.39
CA ARG A 121 -11.92 13.81 8.70
C ARG A 121 -10.44 14.23 8.65
N ALA A 122 -9.70 13.79 7.64
CA ALA A 122 -8.28 14.06 7.49
C ALA A 122 -7.95 15.34 6.70
N ILE A 123 -8.96 15.98 6.10
CA ILE A 123 -8.90 17.27 5.38
C ILE A 123 -9.26 18.39 6.35
#